data_AF-A0A936QCH8-F1
#
_entry.id   AF-A0A936QCH8-F1
#
_cell.length_a   1.000
_cell.length_b   1.000
_cell.length_c   1.000
_cell.angle_alpha   90.00
_cell.angle_beta   90.00
_cell.angle_gamma   90.00
#
_symmetry.space_group_name_H-M   'P 1'
#
loop_
_entity.id
_entity.type
_entity.pdbx_description
1 polymer ?
#
loop_
_entity_poly.entity_id
_entity_poly.type
_entity_poly.pdbx_seq_one_letter_code
_entity_poly.pdbx_strand_id
1 'polypeptide(L)'
;MPRATDDRRPDPEAFLRKASRDARLGKLKVYLGMAAGVGKTYKMLDDAHGLRRHGTDVVIGYVETHGRSETEARIGDLEVVPRKQVSYQGVVLPRRWTSTPS
;
A
#
# COMPACT_ATOMS: atom_id res chain seq x y z
N MET A 1 -17.04 3.63 35.85
CA MET A 1 -15.62 3.71 35.43
C MET A 1 -15.56 4.38 34.06
N PRO A 2 -15.03 5.61 33.93
CA PRO A 2 -14.90 6.24 32.61
C PRO A 2 -13.72 5.60 31.85
N ARG A 3 -13.97 5.23 30.58
CA ARG A 3 -12.98 4.62 29.68
C ARG A 3 -12.06 5.73 29.19
N ALA A 4 -10.78 5.69 29.53
CA ALA A 4 -9.79 6.61 28.97
C ALA A 4 -9.68 6.34 27.46
N THR A 5 -10.25 7.22 26.64
CA THR A 5 -9.93 7.29 25.23
C THR A 5 -8.55 7.89 25.11
N ASP A 6 -7.58 7.09 24.67
CA ASP A 6 -6.25 7.53 24.28
C ASP A 6 -6.38 8.52 23.10
N ASP A 7 -6.50 9.80 23.43
CA ASP A 7 -6.60 10.93 22.50
C ASP A 7 -5.20 11.45 22.13
N ARG A 8 -4.24 10.55 21.88
CA ARG A 8 -2.92 10.89 21.34
C ARG A 8 -2.87 10.62 19.85
N ARG A 9 -3.77 11.24 19.08
CA ARG A 9 -3.52 11.34 17.63
C ARG A 9 -2.37 12.34 17.43
N PRO A 10 -1.20 11.92 16.90
CA PRO A 10 -0.11 12.85 16.72
C PRO A 10 -0.42 13.86 15.60
N ASP A 11 0.14 15.07 15.71
CA ASP A 11 -0.09 16.19 14.78
C ASP A 11 0.32 15.82 13.33
N PRO A 12 -0.63 15.82 12.36
CA PRO A 12 -0.33 15.56 10.95
C PRO A 12 0.73 16.50 10.38
N GLU A 13 0.72 17.78 10.77
CA GLU A 13 1.65 18.78 10.26
C GLU A 13 3.09 18.51 10.72
N ALA A 14 3.26 18.01 11.94
CA ALA A 14 4.57 17.57 12.43
C ALA A 14 5.16 16.45 11.55
N PHE A 15 4.34 15.49 11.09
CA PHE A 15 4.80 14.44 10.19
C PHE A 15 5.16 14.96 8.79
N LEU A 16 4.33 15.85 8.22
CA LEU A 16 4.62 16.44 6.90
C LEU A 16 5.92 17.24 6.92
N ARG A 17 6.15 18.04 7.97
CA ARG A 17 7.42 18.78 8.15
C ARG A 17 8.63 17.87 8.29
N LYS A 18 8.48 16.73 8.96
CA LYS A 18 9.55 15.74 9.06
C LYS A 18 9.84 15.08 7.71
N ALA A 19 8.79 14.70 6.97
CA ALA A 19 8.90 14.09 5.66
C ALA A 19 9.50 15.03 4.60
N SER A 20 9.23 16.33 4.67
CA SER A 20 9.75 17.31 3.69
C SER A 20 11.21 17.70 3.92
N ARG A 21 11.71 17.61 5.16
CA ARG A 21 13.09 18.00 5.51
C ARG A 21 14.12 16.91 5.22
N ASP A 22 13.73 15.65 5.25
CA ASP A 22 14.65 14.54 5.10
C ASP A 22 14.66 14.02 3.66
N ALA A 23 15.55 14.59 2.84
CA ALA A 23 15.74 14.18 1.45
C ALA A 23 16.21 12.71 1.30
N ARG A 24 16.59 12.04 2.40
CA ARG A 24 16.89 10.61 2.42
C ARG A 24 15.63 9.75 2.45
N LEU A 25 14.47 10.31 2.79
CA LEU A 25 13.21 9.59 2.76
C LEU A 25 12.71 9.48 1.30
N GLY A 26 12.27 8.28 0.92
CA GLY A 26 11.63 8.05 -0.37
C GLY A 26 10.33 8.85 -0.52
N LYS A 27 9.89 9.06 -1.77
CA LYS A 27 8.63 9.77 -2.05
C LYS A 27 7.45 8.80 -2.02
N LEU A 28 6.41 9.14 -1.26
CA LEU A 28 5.14 8.42 -1.27
C LEU A 28 4.14 9.15 -2.19
N LYS A 29 3.66 8.46 -3.23
CA LYS A 29 2.55 8.94 -4.06
C LYS A 29 1.27 8.22 -3.66
N VAL A 30 0.24 8.97 -3.27
CA VAL A 30 -1.06 8.44 -2.87
C VAL A 30 -2.09 8.74 -3.95
N TYR A 31 -2.80 7.71 -4.41
CA TYR A 31 -3.93 7.85 -5.32
C TYR A 31 -5.22 7.88 -4.49
N LEU A 32 -5.85 9.05 -4.38
CA LEU A 32 -7.11 9.24 -3.67
C LEU A 32 -8.28 9.20 -4.63
N GLY A 33 -9.45 8.77 -4.13
CA GLY A 33 -10.65 8.66 -4.96
C GLY A 33 -11.89 8.52 -4.11
N MET A 34 -12.92 9.26 -4.49
CA MET A 34 -14.13 9.54 -3.69
C MET A 34 -15.09 8.35 -3.53
N ALA A 35 -14.86 7.25 -4.26
CA ALA A 35 -15.67 6.04 -4.16
C ALA A 35 -14.85 4.76 -4.41
N ALA A 36 -15.43 3.61 -4.08
CA ALA A 36 -14.92 2.31 -4.51
C ALA A 36 -15.12 2.17 -6.03
N GLY A 37 -14.15 1.58 -6.73
CA GLY A 37 -14.27 1.38 -8.18
C GLY A 37 -13.76 2.50 -9.08
N VAL A 38 -13.42 3.68 -8.54
CA VAL A 38 -12.93 4.84 -9.32
C VAL A 38 -11.55 4.67 -9.97
N GLY A 39 -10.98 3.46 -10.01
CA GLY A 39 -9.77 3.18 -10.76
C GLY A 39 -8.43 3.50 -10.08
N LYS A 40 -8.38 3.74 -8.75
CA LYS A 40 -7.13 4.04 -8.02
C LYS A 40 -6.00 3.04 -8.31
N THR A 41 -6.29 1.74 -8.13
CA THR A 41 -5.32 0.66 -8.37
C THR A 41 -4.93 0.58 -9.84
N TYR A 42 -5.87 0.81 -10.75
CA TYR A 42 -5.62 0.80 -12.19
C TYR A 42 -4.65 1.91 -12.60
N LYS A 43 -4.91 3.15 -12.16
CA LYS A 43 -4.02 4.29 -12.44
C LYS A 43 -2.65 4.13 -11.81
N MET A 44 -2.58 3.56 -10.60
CA MET A 44 -1.32 3.22 -9.96
C MET A 44 -0.48 2.26 -10.80
N LEU A 45 -1.10 1.20 -11.36
CA LEU A 45 -0.40 0.26 -12.25
C LEU A 45 0.01 0.90 -13.57
N ASP A 46 -0.82 1.80 -14.14
CA ASP A 46 -0.46 2.59 -15.32
C ASP A 46 0.77 3.48 -15.12
N ASP A 47 0.83 4.16 -13.98
CA ASP A 47 1.99 4.98 -13.62
C ASP A 47 3.24 4.12 -13.35
N ALA A 48 3.08 2.93 -12.75
CA ALA A 48 4.17 1.97 -12.55
C ALA A 48 4.79 1.54 -13.90
N HIS A 49 3.96 1.23 -14.89
CA HIS A 49 4.43 0.97 -16.26
C HIS A 49 5.12 2.18 -16.89
N GLY A 50 4.61 3.39 -16.65
CA GLY A 50 5.27 4.64 -17.06
C GLY A 50 6.68 4.77 -16.49
N LEU A 51 6.83 4.60 -15.17
CA LEU A 51 8.12 4.66 -14.49
C LEU A 51 9.10 3.62 -15.03
N ARG A 52 8.63 2.38 -15.25
CA ARG A 52 9.45 1.31 -15.82
C ARG A 52 9.92 1.65 -17.25
N ARG A 53 9.05 2.20 -18.10
CA ARG A 53 9.43 2.67 -19.44
C ARG A 53 10.49 3.79 -19.40
N HIS A 54 10.52 4.57 -18.32
CA HIS A 54 11.55 5.58 -18.07
C HIS A 54 12.81 5.03 -17.38
N GLY A 55 12.97 3.71 -17.28
CA GLY A 55 14.15 3.06 -16.72
C GLY A 55 14.19 3.02 -15.19
N THR A 56 13.06 3.30 -14.52
CA THR A 56 12.96 3.10 -13.07
C THR A 56 12.78 1.61 -12.78
N ASP A 57 13.51 1.09 -11.79
CA ASP A 57 13.27 -0.24 -11.26
C ASP A 57 11.97 -0.25 -10.43
N VAL A 58 11.02 -1.07 -10.84
CA VAL A 58 9.65 -1.06 -10.30
C VAL A 58 9.24 -2.46 -9.89
N VAL A 59 8.89 -2.59 -8.63
CA VAL A 59 8.41 -3.84 -8.04
C VAL A 59 7.10 -3.64 -7.29
N ILE A 60 6.18 -4.60 -7.41
CA ILE A 60 4.94 -4.66 -6.67
C ILE A 60 5.18 -5.42 -5.37
N GLY A 61 5.12 -4.70 -4.24
CA GLY A 61 5.14 -5.32 -2.91
C GLY A 61 3.77 -5.90 -2.51
N TYR A 62 2.68 -5.26 -2.91
CA TYR A 62 1.32 -5.73 -2.69
C TYR A 62 0.34 -5.05 -3.65
N VAL A 63 -0.62 -5.82 -4.17
CA VAL A 63 -1.73 -5.31 -4.97
C VAL A 63 -2.97 -6.14 -4.69
N GLU A 64 -4.14 -5.49 -4.56
CA GLU A 64 -5.43 -6.15 -4.42
C GLU A 64 -6.36 -5.66 -5.52
N THR A 65 -6.64 -6.55 -6.48
CA THR A 65 -7.42 -6.25 -7.70
C THR A 65 -8.92 -6.38 -7.48
N HIS A 66 -9.34 -7.02 -6.39
CA HIS A 66 -10.73 -7.29 -6.05
C HIS A 66 -11.48 -8.03 -7.18
N GLY A 67 -10.81 -8.94 -7.88
CA GLY A 67 -11.40 -9.78 -8.94
C GLY A 67 -11.67 -9.05 -10.26
N ARG A 68 -11.15 -7.84 -10.45
CA ARG A 68 -11.29 -7.10 -11.71
C ARG A 68 -10.24 -7.56 -12.71
N SER A 69 -10.65 -8.36 -13.68
CA SER A 69 -9.78 -8.97 -14.70
C SER A 69 -8.92 -7.94 -15.44
N GLU A 70 -9.48 -6.77 -15.76
CA GLU A 70 -8.70 -5.71 -16.42
C GLU A 70 -7.57 -5.17 -15.52
N THR A 71 -7.83 -5.04 -14.22
CA THR A 71 -6.80 -4.58 -13.26
C THR A 71 -5.74 -5.67 -13.02
N GLU A 72 -6.14 -6.95 -13.03
CA GLU A 72 -5.21 -8.09 -12.95
C GLU A 72 -4.30 -8.15 -14.17
N ALA A 73 -4.86 -7.98 -15.36
CA ALA A 73 -4.08 -7.92 -16.60
C ALA A 73 -3.04 -6.78 -16.58
N ARG A 74 -3.31 -5.70 -15.84
CA ARG A 74 -2.37 -4.56 -15.71
C ARG A 74 -1.19 -4.83 -14.78
N ILE A 75 -1.22 -5.88 -13.96
CA ILE A 75 0.00 -6.36 -13.27
C ILE A 75 1.03 -6.74 -14.34
N GLY A 76 0.59 -7.47 -15.38
CA GLY A 76 1.37 -7.76 -16.57
C GLY A 76 2.72 -8.37 -16.24
N ASP A 77 3.77 -7.74 -16.73
CA ASP A 77 5.16 -8.14 -16.59
C ASP A 77 5.92 -7.39 -15.48
N LEU A 78 5.22 -6.64 -14.62
CA LEU A 78 5.83 -5.99 -13.45
C LEU A 78 6.29 -7.07 -12.46
N GLU A 79 7.48 -6.90 -11.89
CA GLU A 79 7.99 -7.81 -10.87
C GLU A 79 7.08 -7.76 -9.64
N VAL A 80 6.76 -8.92 -9.06
CA VAL A 80 5.97 -9.04 -7.84
C VAL A 80 6.81 -9.73 -6.77
N VAL A 81 7.04 -9.05 -5.64
CA VAL A 81 7.72 -9.69 -4.50
C VAL A 81 6.81 -10.78 -3.92
N PRO A 82 7.29 -12.04 -3.80
CA PRO A 82 6.53 -13.09 -3.14
C PRO A 82 6.16 -12.71 -1.71
N ARG A 83 4.90 -12.92 -1.34
CA ARG A 83 4.42 -12.61 0.01
C ARG A 83 5.11 -13.52 1.03
N LYS A 84 5.63 -12.94 2.10
CA LYS A 84 6.11 -13.71 3.25
C LYS A 84 4.94 -14.48 3.86
N GLN A 85 5.03 -15.80 3.80
CA GLN A 85 4.08 -16.69 4.46
C GLN A 85 4.41 -16.73 5.96
N VAL A 86 3.43 -16.47 6.80
CA VAL A 86 3.59 -16.54 8.26
C VAL A 86 2.66 -17.63 8.75
N SER A 87 3.22 -18.71 9.32
CA SER A 87 2.44 -19.77 9.95
C SER A 87 1.80 -19.24 11.23
N TYR A 88 0.47 -19.26 11.30
CA TYR A 88 -0.27 -18.95 12.52
C TYR A 88 -1.09 -20.19 12.89
N GLN A 89 -0.79 -20.78 14.06
CA GLN A 89 -1.50 -21.94 14.62
C GLN A 89 -1.71 -23.11 13.65
N GLY A 90 -0.66 -23.50 12.90
CA GLY A 90 -0.71 -24.65 11.99
C GLY A 90 -1.39 -24.39 10.64
N VAL A 91 -1.94 -23.19 10.41
CA VAL A 91 -2.50 -22.77 9.11
C VAL A 91 -1.54 -21.78 8.45
N VAL A 92 -1.18 -22.06 7.20
CA VAL A 92 -0.40 -21.15 6.37
C VAL A 92 -1.34 -20.11 5.79
N LEU A 93 -1.38 -18.93 6.41
CA LEU A 93 -2.20 -17.82 5.92
C LEU A 93 -1.32 -16.79 5.20
N PRO A 94 -1.70 -16.32 4.00
CA PRO A 94 -1.06 -15.14 3.42
C PRO A 94 -1.32 -13.96 4.37
N ARG A 95 -0.25 -13.40 4.96
CA ARG A 95 -0.35 -12.38 6.03
C ARG A 95 -1.27 -11.23 5.60
N ARG A 96 -2.48 -11.16 6.18
CA ARG A 96 -3.36 -9.98 6.24
C ARG A 96 -3.04 -9.25 7.55
N TRP A 97 -2.84 -7.93 7.51
CA TRP A 97 -2.71 -7.13 8.73
C TRP A 97 -4.10 -7.01 9.37
N THR A 98 -4.42 -7.92 10.30
CA THR A 98 -5.51 -7.72 11.25
C THR A 98 -4.88 -7.48 12.61
N SER A 99 -4.98 -6.25 13.09
CA SER A 99 -4.55 -5.82 14.41
C SER A 99 -5.69 -5.98 15.41
N THR A 100 -5.60 -6.98 16.29
CA THR A 100 -5.89 -6.85 17.74
C THR A 100 -5.32 -8.04 18.51
N PRO A 101 -4.34 -7.86 19.41
CA PRO A 101 -4.21 -8.70 20.60
C PRO A 101 -4.97 -8.04 21.75
N SER A 102 -5.68 -8.88 22.52
CA SER A 102 -6.30 -8.52 23.81
C SER A 102 -5.26 -8.15 24.86
#